data_AF-A0A2S7YUN3-F1
#
_entry.id   AF-A0A2S7YUN3-F1
#
_cell.length_a   1.000
_cell.length_b   1.000
_cell.length_c   1.000
_cell.angle_alpha   90.00
_cell.angle_beta   90.00
_cell.angle_gamma   90.00
#
_symmetry.space_group_name_H-M   'P 1'
#
loop_
_entity.id
_entity.type
_entity.pdbx_description
1 polymer ?
#
loop_
_entity_poly.entity_id
_entity_poly.type
_entity_poly.pdbx_seq_one_letter_code
_entity_poly.pdbx_strand_id
1 'polypeptide(L)'
;MRVPIYEAIAHYKRNKELPYTEYFCLGFFSKLSLAEKALTDSKNLIGFSDLNDDSFSIITHYLNDCAHIGEDINYEIVNNKIYGVWYDYDLDTNYTSSGYMGVFSSLEYAEKALDWYKTWDIFKIHGLEYLGIDPITLNLRGWTEGFITVYD
;
A
#
# COMPACT_ATOMS: atom_id res chain seq x y z
N MET A 1 7.64 21.13 2.63
CA MET A 1 6.16 20.92 2.70
C MET A 1 5.92 19.44 2.46
N ARG A 2 5.19 18.75 3.33
CA ARG A 2 4.90 17.32 3.12
C ARG A 2 3.80 17.16 2.08
N VAL A 3 4.00 16.30 1.10
CA VAL A 3 2.99 16.00 0.06
C VAL A 3 2.29 14.69 0.44
N PRO A 4 1.01 14.73 0.82
CA PRO A 4 0.28 13.52 1.19
C PRO A 4 -0.08 12.69 -0.03
N ILE A 5 0.01 11.38 0.12
CA ILE A 5 -0.51 10.37 -0.81
C ILE A 5 -1.47 9.50 -0.01
N TYR A 6 -2.68 9.30 -0.54
CA TYR A 6 -3.76 8.60 0.15
C TYR A 6 -3.89 7.20 -0.42
N GLU A 7 -3.62 6.19 0.39
CA GLU A 7 -3.87 4.80 0.04
C GLU A 7 -5.28 4.44 0.53
N ALA A 8 -6.17 4.10 -0.41
CA ALA A 8 -7.50 3.64 -0.09
C ALA A 8 -7.47 2.13 0.10
N ILE A 9 -8.09 1.63 1.18
CA ILE A 9 -7.91 0.25 1.61
C ILE A 9 -9.23 -0.39 2.02
N ALA A 10 -9.39 -1.67 1.72
CA ALA A 10 -10.39 -2.53 2.33
C ALA A 10 -9.68 -3.57 3.21
N HIS A 11 -10.27 -3.87 4.36
CA HIS A 11 -9.74 -4.80 5.34
C HIS A 11 -10.83 -5.77 5.73
N TYR A 12 -10.50 -7.04 5.79
CA TYR A 12 -11.45 -8.09 6.10
C TYR A 12 -10.82 -9.06 7.09
N LYS A 13 -11.65 -9.65 7.95
CA LYS A 13 -11.18 -10.63 8.92
C LYS A 13 -11.96 -11.93 8.75
N ARG A 14 -11.44 -12.83 7.92
CA ARG A 14 -12.01 -14.17 7.74
C ARG A 14 -12.02 -14.98 9.03
N ASN A 15 -10.89 -15.00 9.74
CA ASN A 15 -10.73 -15.75 10.99
C ASN A 15 -10.52 -14.79 12.17
N LYS A 16 -11.49 -14.74 13.09
CA LYS A 16 -11.44 -13.85 14.27
C LYS A 16 -10.39 -14.26 15.29
N GLU A 17 -9.93 -15.50 15.27
CA GLU A 17 -8.92 -16.03 16.19
C GLU A 17 -7.51 -15.62 15.80
N LEU A 18 -7.28 -15.22 14.54
CA LEU A 18 -5.98 -14.76 14.09
C LEU A 18 -5.71 -13.32 14.58
N PRO A 19 -4.45 -12.99 14.93
CA PRO A 19 -4.10 -11.67 15.43
C PRO A 19 -4.06 -10.60 14.32
N TYR A 20 -4.12 -11.00 13.05
CA TYR A 20 -4.00 -10.12 11.88
C TYR A 20 -5.31 -10.02 11.08
N THR A 21 -5.40 -8.98 10.24
CA THR A 21 -6.53 -8.66 9.36
C THR A 21 -6.03 -8.67 7.92
N GLU A 22 -6.80 -9.25 7.01
CA GLU A 22 -6.48 -9.29 5.59
C GLU A 22 -6.67 -7.90 4.96
N TYR A 23 -5.84 -7.57 3.99
CA TYR A 23 -5.68 -6.22 3.45
C TYR A 23 -5.79 -6.21 1.93
N PHE A 24 -6.54 -5.25 1.40
CA PHE A 24 -6.67 -5.01 -0.04
C PHE A 24 -6.39 -3.54 -0.34
N CYS A 25 -5.30 -3.27 -1.07
CA CYS A 25 -5.03 -1.95 -1.60
C CYS A 25 -6.02 -1.64 -2.74
N LEU A 26 -6.85 -0.62 -2.56
CA LEU A 26 -7.83 -0.16 -3.56
C LEU A 26 -7.26 0.94 -4.48
N GLY A 27 -6.02 1.36 -4.24
CA GLY A 27 -5.27 2.31 -5.06
C GLY A 27 -4.66 3.44 -4.24
N PHE A 28 -3.78 4.20 -4.90
CA PHE A 28 -3.14 5.38 -4.33
C PHE A 28 -3.62 6.64 -5.03
N PHE A 29 -3.87 7.70 -4.27
CA PHE A 29 -4.51 8.92 -4.75
C PHE A 29 -3.75 10.16 -4.30
N SER A 30 -3.67 11.15 -5.19
CA SER A 30 -3.03 12.45 -4.86
C SER A 30 -3.95 13.41 -4.12
N LYS A 31 -5.24 13.07 -3.99
CA LYS A 31 -6.25 13.89 -3.29
C LYS A 31 -7.13 13.00 -2.43
N LEU A 32 -7.44 13.46 -1.22
CA LEU A 32 -8.31 12.76 -0.29
C LEU A 32 -9.68 12.46 -0.91
N SER A 33 -10.27 13.44 -1.61
CA SER A 33 -11.57 13.28 -2.27
C SER A 33 -11.60 12.20 -3.35
N LEU A 34 -10.45 11.93 -4.00
CA LEU A 34 -10.35 10.83 -4.97
C LEU A 34 -10.29 9.48 -4.27
N ALA A 35 -9.58 9.38 -3.14
CA ALA A 35 -9.57 8.18 -2.30
C ALA A 35 -10.96 7.89 -1.70
N GLU A 36 -11.66 8.92 -1.18
CA GLU A 36 -13.04 8.79 -0.68
C GLU A 36 -14.02 8.31 -1.75
N LYS A 37 -13.89 8.84 -2.97
CA LYS A 37 -14.66 8.36 -4.13
C LYS A 37 -14.32 6.90 -4.44
N ALA A 38 -13.04 6.53 -4.44
CA ALA A 38 -12.63 5.16 -4.70
C ALA A 38 -13.16 4.17 -3.64
N LEU A 39 -13.21 4.56 -2.37
CA LEU A 39 -13.86 3.76 -1.32
C LEU A 39 -15.35 3.59 -1.58
N THR A 40 -16.07 4.69 -1.85
CA THR A 40 -17.49 4.66 -2.18
C THR A 40 -17.78 3.74 -3.38
N ASP A 41 -16.97 3.85 -4.43
CA ASP A 41 -17.11 2.99 -5.61
C ASP A 41 -16.81 1.53 -5.27
N SER A 42 -15.78 1.26 -4.45
CA SER A 42 -15.35 -0.10 -4.08
C SER A 42 -16.39 -0.84 -3.22
N LYS A 43 -17.09 -0.13 -2.33
CA LYS A 43 -18.19 -0.69 -1.52
C LYS A 43 -19.33 -1.28 -2.36
N ASN A 44 -19.48 -0.82 -3.60
CA ASN A 44 -20.50 -1.33 -4.51
C ASN A 44 -20.02 -2.51 -5.37
N LEU A 45 -18.75 -2.92 -5.26
CA LEU A 45 -18.24 -4.09 -5.96
C LEU A 45 -18.71 -5.36 -5.27
N ILE A 46 -19.07 -6.38 -6.05
CA ILE A 46 -19.64 -7.64 -5.56
C ILE A 46 -18.74 -8.28 -4.49
N GLY A 47 -17.42 -8.28 -4.69
CA GLY A 47 -16.49 -8.85 -3.72
C GLY A 47 -16.28 -8.05 -2.43
N PHE A 48 -16.86 -6.86 -2.32
CA PHE A 48 -16.74 -5.99 -1.15
C PHE A 48 -18.09 -5.52 -0.57
N SER A 49 -19.21 -5.81 -1.24
CA SER A 49 -20.53 -5.31 -0.87
C SER A 49 -21.04 -5.84 0.46
N ASP A 50 -20.51 -6.98 0.91
CA ASP A 50 -20.86 -7.60 2.20
C ASP A 50 -19.97 -7.12 3.35
N LEU A 51 -18.97 -6.26 3.07
CA LEU A 51 -18.11 -5.67 4.09
C LEU A 51 -18.81 -4.51 4.79
N ASN A 52 -18.55 -4.37 6.08
CA ASN A 52 -19.05 -3.25 6.87
C ASN A 52 -18.32 -1.95 6.50
N ASP A 53 -18.93 -0.80 6.77
CA ASP A 53 -18.32 0.51 6.47
C ASP A 53 -16.96 0.74 7.15
N ASP A 54 -16.76 0.17 8.35
CA ASP A 54 -15.51 0.25 9.12
C ASP A 54 -14.40 -0.65 8.56
N SER A 55 -14.73 -1.53 7.61
CA SER A 55 -13.79 -2.35 6.85
C SER A 55 -13.06 -1.56 5.76
N PHE A 56 -13.34 -0.26 5.63
CA PHE A 56 -12.71 0.61 4.64
C PHE A 56 -12.03 1.77 5.34
N SER A 57 -10.80 2.10 4.94
CA SER A 57 -10.12 3.27 5.48
C SER A 57 -9.15 3.87 4.48
N ILE A 58 -8.59 5.01 4.85
CA ILE A 58 -7.58 5.74 4.07
C ILE A 58 -6.34 5.88 4.94
N ILE A 59 -5.23 5.32 4.47
CA ILE A 59 -3.92 5.52 5.06
C ILE A 59 -3.27 6.72 4.37
N THR A 60 -2.75 7.67 5.15
CA THR A 60 -1.98 8.79 4.61
C THR A 60 -0.50 8.46 4.68
N HIS A 61 0.12 8.37 3.52
CA HIS A 61 1.56 8.35 3.34
C HIS A 61 2.05 9.76 3.05
N TYR A 62 3.30 10.07 3.38
CA TYR A 62 3.93 11.31 2.97
C TYR A 62 5.02 10.98 1.95
N LEU A 63 4.92 11.60 0.78
CA LEU A 63 5.85 11.42 -0.32
C LEU A 63 7.26 11.79 0.17
N ASN A 64 8.23 10.90 -0.07
CA ASN A 64 9.63 11.08 0.27
C ASN A 64 9.89 11.26 1.78
N ASP A 65 9.01 10.80 2.67
CA ASP A 65 9.18 10.96 4.12
C ASP A 65 10.16 9.92 4.68
N CYS A 66 11.45 10.09 4.35
CA CYS A 66 12.54 9.24 4.81
C CYS A 66 13.79 10.09 5.05
N ALA A 67 14.44 9.94 6.21
CA ALA A 67 15.62 10.75 6.57
C ALA A 67 16.84 10.48 5.66
N HIS A 68 16.85 9.37 4.93
CA HIS A 68 18.03 8.88 4.21
C HIS A 68 18.09 9.27 2.73
N ILE A 69 17.11 10.01 2.22
CA ILE A 69 17.10 10.48 0.82
C ILE A 69 17.88 11.79 0.61
N GLY A 70 18.29 12.46 1.70
CA GLY A 70 19.08 13.70 1.70
C GLY A 70 18.25 14.96 2.01
N GLU A 71 18.91 16.12 1.98
CA GLU A 71 18.31 17.42 2.34
C GLU A 71 17.65 18.14 1.14
N ASP A 72 18.04 17.81 -0.09
CA ASP A 72 17.49 18.40 -1.32
C ASP A 72 16.42 17.48 -1.95
N ILE A 73 15.21 17.56 -1.39
CA ILE A 73 14.10 16.67 -1.73
C ILE A 73 13.15 17.37 -2.72
N ASN A 74 13.00 16.80 -3.92
CA ASN A 74 11.97 17.21 -4.87
C ASN A 74 10.68 16.37 -4.72
N TYR A 75 9.54 17.03 -4.63
CA TYR A 75 8.22 16.41 -4.49
C TYR A 75 7.39 16.38 -5.79
N GLU A 76 8.00 16.74 -6.91
CA GLU A 76 7.37 16.70 -8.23
C GLU A 76 6.95 15.27 -8.59
N ILE A 77 5.69 15.12 -8.99
CA ILE A 77 5.13 13.86 -9.49
C ILE A 77 5.03 13.97 -11.01
N VAL A 78 5.84 13.17 -11.70
CA VAL A 78 5.86 13.14 -13.16
C VAL A 78 4.94 12.02 -13.66
N ASN A 79 4.08 12.34 -14.63
CA ASN A 79 3.17 11.39 -15.28
C ASN A 79 2.28 10.58 -14.31
N ASN A 80 1.85 11.20 -13.20
CA ASN A 80 1.08 10.53 -12.15
C ASN A 80 1.72 9.24 -11.60
N LYS A 81 3.06 9.12 -11.71
CA LYS A 81 3.79 7.92 -11.29
C LYS A 81 4.58 8.23 -10.03
N ILE A 82 4.50 7.33 -9.06
CA ILE A 82 5.34 7.28 -7.87
C ILE A 82 5.92 5.86 -7.72
N TYR A 83 6.76 5.66 -6.73
CA TYR A 83 7.42 4.39 -6.46
C TYR A 83 7.15 3.99 -5.01
N GLY A 84 6.52 2.85 -4.80
CA GLY A 84 6.28 2.30 -3.47
C GLY A 84 7.36 1.30 -3.12
N VAL A 85 8.03 1.48 -1.98
CA VAL A 85 8.89 0.44 -1.42
C VAL A 85 8.01 -0.49 -0.61
N TRP A 86 7.90 -1.74 -1.04
CA TRP A 86 7.01 -2.74 -0.46
C TRP A 86 7.77 -3.82 0.31
N TYR A 87 7.07 -4.46 1.22
CA TYR A 87 7.47 -5.72 1.85
C TYR A 87 6.36 -6.74 1.69
N ASP A 88 6.71 -8.03 1.61
CA ASP A 88 5.75 -9.12 1.48
C ASP A 88 6.37 -10.43 1.98
N TYR A 89 6.33 -10.73 3.28
CA TYR A 89 6.98 -11.93 3.86
C TYR A 89 5.97 -12.87 4.53
N ASP A 90 6.22 -14.16 4.44
CA ASP A 90 5.31 -15.17 5.01
C ASP A 90 5.32 -15.15 6.54
N LEU A 91 4.12 -15.12 7.13
CA LEU A 91 3.90 -15.33 8.56
C LEU A 91 3.78 -16.83 8.87
N ASP A 92 3.08 -17.57 8.00
CA ASP A 92 2.93 -19.02 8.03
C ASP A 92 2.55 -19.55 6.62
N THR A 93 2.21 -20.83 6.50
CA THR A 93 1.89 -21.46 5.21
C THR A 93 0.65 -20.89 4.50
N ASN A 94 -0.18 -20.11 5.19
CA ASN A 94 -1.44 -19.59 4.67
C ASN A 94 -1.49 -18.06 4.66
N TYR A 95 -0.54 -17.37 5.30
CA TYR A 95 -0.62 -15.93 5.52
C TYR A 95 0.70 -15.24 5.29
N THR A 96 0.62 -14.10 4.61
CA THR A 96 1.75 -13.24 4.28
C THR A 96 1.48 -11.84 4.83
N SER A 97 2.52 -11.21 5.38
CA SER A 97 2.51 -9.84 5.86
C SER A 97 3.03 -8.93 4.76
N SER A 98 2.14 -8.09 4.23
CA SER A 98 2.43 -7.26 3.06
C SER A 98 2.10 -5.80 3.30
N GLY A 99 2.84 -4.88 2.69
CA GLY A 99 2.48 -3.47 2.68
C GLY A 99 3.56 -2.57 2.09
N TYR A 100 3.33 -1.26 2.17
CA TYR A 100 4.29 -0.25 1.73
C TYR A 100 4.96 0.41 2.94
N MET A 101 6.30 0.42 2.95
CA MET A 101 7.10 1.11 3.97
C MET A 101 7.25 2.61 3.67
N GLY A 102 7.10 2.99 2.41
CA GLY A 102 7.20 4.38 1.98
C GLY A 102 6.86 4.54 0.50
N VAL A 103 6.52 5.78 0.12
CA VAL A 103 6.19 6.16 -1.25
C VAL A 103 7.06 7.34 -1.70
N PHE A 104 7.56 7.27 -2.93
CA PHE A 104 8.62 8.15 -3.41
C PHE A 104 8.32 8.74 -4.78
N SER A 105 8.72 10.00 -4.99
CA SER A 105 8.49 10.70 -6.27
C SER A 105 9.37 10.19 -7.40
N SER A 106 10.50 9.55 -7.09
CA SER A 106 11.47 9.03 -8.06
C SER A 106 11.97 7.63 -7.68
N LEU A 107 12.45 6.90 -8.69
CA LEU A 107 13.08 5.59 -8.47
C LEU A 107 14.35 5.73 -7.62
N GLU A 108 15.15 6.77 -7.86
CA GLU A 108 16.38 7.03 -7.10
C GLU A 108 16.10 7.18 -5.59
N TYR A 109 15.03 7.90 -5.22
CA TYR A 109 14.65 8.05 -3.80
C TYR A 109 14.15 6.72 -3.21
N ALA A 110 13.39 5.94 -3.98
CA ALA A 110 12.95 4.62 -3.56
C ALA A 110 14.14 3.65 -3.37
N GLU A 111 15.15 3.68 -4.25
CA GLU A 111 16.36 2.87 -4.14
C GLU A 111 17.18 3.23 -2.89
N LYS A 112 17.39 4.52 -2.62
CA LYS A 112 18.06 4.98 -1.38
C LYS A 112 17.32 4.52 -0.13
N ALA A 113 15.99 4.61 -0.13
CA ALA A 113 15.18 4.14 0.98
C ALA A 113 15.24 2.62 1.12
N LEU A 114 15.12 1.87 0.01
CA LEU A 114 15.23 0.42 -0.02
C LEU A 114 16.58 -0.05 0.56
N ASP A 115 17.70 0.56 0.17
CA ASP A 115 19.02 0.22 0.70
C ASP A 115 19.12 0.44 2.21
N TRP A 116 18.46 1.47 2.74
CA TRP A 116 18.33 1.65 4.18
C TRP A 116 17.47 0.55 4.82
N TYR A 117 16.30 0.24 4.27
CA TYR A 117 15.40 -0.76 4.83
C TYR A 117 16.00 -2.17 4.84
N LYS A 118 16.83 -2.53 3.85
CA LYS A 118 17.59 -3.81 3.85
C LYS A 118 18.46 -4.00 5.10
N THR A 119 18.81 -2.93 5.81
CA THR A 119 19.60 -3.01 7.05
C THR A 119 18.78 -3.39 8.28
N TRP A 120 17.44 -3.32 8.21
CA TRP A 120 16.55 -3.60 9.33
C TRP A 120 16.57 -5.08 9.72
N ASP A 121 16.53 -5.35 11.02
CA ASP A 121 16.67 -6.71 11.56
C ASP A 121 15.59 -7.68 11.06
N ILE A 122 14.38 -7.17 10.77
CA ILE A 122 13.27 -7.99 10.25
C ILE A 122 13.63 -8.67 8.93
N PHE A 123 14.39 -8.01 8.05
CA PHE A 123 14.78 -8.57 6.76
C PHE A 123 16.05 -9.44 6.84
N LYS A 124 16.72 -9.47 8.00
CA LYS A 124 17.70 -10.52 8.31
C LYS A 124 17.02 -11.84 8.68
N ILE A 125 15.78 -11.78 9.19
CA ILE A 125 14.99 -12.94 9.60
C ILE A 125 14.24 -13.52 8.40
N HIS A 126 13.51 -12.66 7.68
CA HIS A 126 12.66 -13.11 6.58
C HIS A 126 13.41 -13.19 5.26
N GLY A 127 14.42 -12.35 5.00
CA GLY A 127 15.13 -12.32 3.71
C GLY A 127 14.87 -11.03 2.93
N LEU A 128 15.74 -10.76 1.96
CA LEU A 128 15.69 -9.53 1.15
C LEU A 128 14.81 -9.68 -0.10
N GLU A 129 14.49 -10.91 -0.50
CA GLU A 129 13.57 -11.25 -1.58
C GLU A 129 12.14 -10.79 -1.31
N TYR A 130 11.81 -10.53 -0.05
CA TYR A 130 10.51 -10.03 0.42
C TYR A 130 10.48 -8.50 0.53
N LEU A 131 11.37 -7.82 -0.19
CA LEU A 131 11.46 -6.38 -0.32
C LEU A 131 11.62 -5.98 -1.78
N GLY A 132 10.91 -4.95 -2.19
CA GLY A 132 11.02 -4.45 -3.56
C GLY A 132 10.53 -3.03 -3.74
N ILE A 133 10.54 -2.60 -5.00
CA ILE A 133 10.03 -1.31 -5.45
C ILE A 133 9.06 -1.55 -6.58
N ASP A 134 7.84 -1.07 -6.41
CA ASP A 134 6.82 -1.11 -7.45
C ASP A 134 6.49 0.29 -7.97
N PRO A 135 6.36 0.45 -9.30
CA PRO A 135 5.78 1.66 -9.86
C PRO A 135 4.28 1.71 -9.55
N ILE A 136 3.84 2.82 -8.97
CA ILE A 136 2.42 3.06 -8.66
C ILE A 136 1.92 4.19 -9.55
N THR A 137 0.81 3.96 -10.26
CA THR A 137 0.09 5.01 -10.95
C THR A 137 -1.00 5.57 -10.04
N LEU A 138 -0.91 6.86 -9.76
CA LEU A 138 -1.86 7.58 -8.92
C LEU A 138 -3.22 7.73 -9.61
N ASN A 139 -4.25 7.79 -8.77
CA ASN A 139 -5.63 8.05 -9.14
C ASN A 139 -6.28 6.96 -10.01
N LEU A 140 -5.69 5.76 -10.01
CA LEU A 140 -6.28 4.56 -10.58
C LEU A 140 -6.77 3.65 -9.45
N ARG A 141 -7.95 3.06 -9.64
CA ARG A 141 -8.50 2.06 -8.73
C ARG A 141 -7.79 0.72 -8.98
N GLY A 142 -7.46 0.01 -7.92
CA GLY A 142 -6.80 -1.30 -7.99
C GLY A 142 -7.72 -2.45 -8.42
N TRP A 143 -9.03 -2.32 -8.19
CA TRP A 143 -10.00 -3.40 -8.40
C TRP A 143 -11.20 -2.94 -9.24
N THR A 144 -11.65 -3.81 -10.14
CA THR A 144 -12.81 -3.55 -11.02
C THR A 144 -14.04 -4.38 -10.68
N GLU A 145 -13.89 -5.55 -10.05
CA GLU A 145 -15.00 -6.49 -9.80
C GLU A 145 -15.09 -6.97 -8.34
N GLY A 146 -14.07 -6.72 -7.51
CA GLY A 146 -13.94 -7.37 -6.19
C GLY A 146 -13.75 -8.90 -6.36
N PHE A 147 -13.31 -9.61 -5.32
CA PHE A 147 -13.10 -11.06 -5.44
C PHE A 147 -14.43 -11.79 -5.65
N ILE A 148 -14.45 -12.74 -6.60
CA ILE A 148 -15.48 -13.77 -6.66
C ILE A 148 -15.19 -14.73 -5.51
N THR A 149 -16.14 -14.87 -4.58
CA THR A 149 -16.10 -15.96 -3.60
C THR A 149 -16.22 -17.28 -4.37
N VAL A 150 -15.12 -17.98 -4.59
CA VAL A 150 -15.17 -19.37 -5.04
C VAL A 150 -15.50 -20.18 -3.80
N TYR A 151 -16.76 -20.61 -3.69
CA TYR A 151 -17.16 -21.60 -2.70
C TYR A 151 -16.71 -22.98 -3.20
N ASP A 152 -16.08 -23.76 -2.32
CA ASP A 152 -15.98 -25.22 -2.48
C ASP A 152 -17.37 -25.88 -2.31
#